data_AF-A0A0W0RFL5-F1
#
_entry.id   AF-A0A0W0RFL5-F1
#
_cell.length_a   1.000
_cell.length_b   1.000
_cell.length_c   1.000
_cell.angle_alpha   90.00
_cell.angle_beta   90.00
_cell.angle_gamma   90.00
#
_symmetry.space_group_name_H-M   'P 1'
#
loop_
_entity.id
_entity.type
_entity.pdbx_description
1 polymer ?
#
loop_
_entity_poly.entity_id
_entity_poly.type
_entity_poly.pdbx_seq_one_letter_code
_entity_poly.pdbx_strand_id
1 'polypeptide(L)' 'MERSFHPPVYQHFKYRADIDGLRAIAVLSVVVFHAFPKWMKGGFVGVDIFFVISGFLISTIIFEGLEKNSF' A
#
# COMPACT_ATOMS: atom_id res chain seq x y z
N MET A 1 -1.11 -44.14 12.33
CA MET A 1 -0.12 -43.05 12.24
C MET A 1 -0.48 -42.20 11.03
N GLU A 2 -1.59 -41.48 11.09
CA GLU A 2 -2.01 -40.54 10.04
C GLU A 2 -1.53 -39.16 10.46
N ARG A 3 -0.57 -38.60 9.72
CA ARG A 3 -0.22 -37.19 9.89
C ARG A 3 -1.25 -36.37 9.13
N SER A 4 -2.13 -35.70 9.86
CA SER A 4 -3.09 -34.74 9.33
C SER A 4 -2.34 -33.62 8.60
N PHE A 5 -2.38 -33.63 7.27
CA PHE A 5 -1.83 -32.57 6.44
C PHE A 5 -2.71 -31.33 6.60
N HIS A 6 -2.25 -30.35 7.38
CA HIS A 6 -2.88 -29.03 7.48
C HIS A 6 -2.21 -28.11 6.45
N PRO A 7 -2.87 -27.77 5.34
CA PRO A 7 -2.28 -26.85 4.37
C PRO A 7 -2.06 -25.48 5.04
N PRO A 8 -0.99 -24.75 4.70
CA PRO A 8 -0.80 -23.40 5.19
C PRO A 8 -1.98 -22.53 4.75
N VAL A 9 -2.68 -21.94 5.72
CA VAL A 9 -3.74 -20.98 5.46
C VAL A 9 -3.06 -19.70 5.03
N TYR A 10 -2.95 -19.47 3.72
CA TYR A 10 -2.50 -18.19 3.20
C TYR A 10 -3.52 -17.12 3.61
N GLN A 11 -3.11 -16.18 4.46
CA GLN A 11 -3.93 -15.01 4.80
C GLN A 11 -4.19 -14.23 3.51
N HIS A 12 -5.44 -14.30 3.04
CA HIS A 12 -5.89 -13.47 1.94
C HIS A 12 -6.12 -12.07 2.49
N PHE A 13 -5.10 -11.20 2.39
CA PHE A 13 -5.27 -9.79 2.72
C PHE A 13 -6.45 -9.23 1.91
N LYS A 14 -7.43 -8.68 2.62
CA LYS A 14 -8.63 -8.13 1.99
C LYS A 14 -8.21 -6.95 1.11
N TYR A 15 -8.29 -7.12 -0.20
CA TYR A 15 -7.94 -6.07 -1.15
C TYR A 15 -8.85 -4.85 -0.95
N ARG A 16 -8.22 -3.68 -0.75
CA ARG A 16 -8.88 -2.39 -0.51
C ARG A 16 -8.67 -1.48 -1.70
N ALA A 17 -9.54 -1.64 -2.70
CA ALA A 17 -9.49 -0.91 -3.96
C ALA A 17 -9.58 0.62 -3.77
N ASP A 18 -10.23 1.07 -2.70
CA ASP A 18 -10.33 2.46 -2.28
C ASP A 18 -8.95 3.07 -1.95
N ILE A 19 -8.13 2.33 -1.21
CA ILE A 19 -6.79 2.80 -0.81
C ILE A 19 -5.82 2.79 -1.99
N ASP A 20 -5.92 1.77 -2.85
CA ASP A 20 -5.06 1.67 -4.02
C ASP A 20 -5.43 2.73 -5.09
N GLY A 21 -6.72 3.07 -5.22
CA GLY A 21 -7.17 4.20 -6.04
C GLY A 21 -6.62 5.54 -5.56
N LEU A 22 -6.58 5.76 -4.24
CA LEU A 22 -5.98 6.98 -3.68
C LEU A 22 -4.46 7.05 -3.95
N ARG A 23 -3.76 5.92 -3.88
CA ARG A 23 -2.34 5.82 -4.29
C ARG A 23 -2.17 6.14 -5.77
N ALA A 24 -3.05 5.63 -6.64
CA ALA A 24 -2.99 5.90 -8.07
C ALA A 24 -3.15 7.40 -8.38
N ILE A 25 -4.07 8.10 -7.70
CA ILE A 25 -4.24 9.56 -7.82
C ILE A 25 -2.98 10.31 -7.35
N ALA A 26 -2.37 9.87 -6.25
CA ALA A 26 -1.12 10.46 -5.76
C ALA A 26 0.02 10.30 -6.78
N VAL A 27 0.21 9.09 -7.33
CA VAL A 27 1.20 8.82 -8.39
C VAL A 27 0.92 9.64 -9.64
N LEU A 28 -0.34 9.72 -10.08
CA LEU A 28 -0.73 10.50 -11.25
C LEU A 28 -0.35 11.98 -11.07
N SER A 29 -0.62 12.52 -9.88
CA SER A 29 -0.21 13.87 -9.51
C SER A 29 1.31 14.03 -9.62
N VAL A 30 2.11 13.12 -9.03
CA VAL A 30 3.58 13.13 -9.12
C VAL A 30 4.08 13.13 -10.57
N VAL A 31 3.50 12.28 -11.43
CA VAL A 31 3.86 12.19 -12.84
C VAL A 31 3.53 13.48 -13.59
N VAL A 32 2.35 14.07 -13.36
CA VAL A 32 1.95 15.35 -13.96
C VAL A 32 2.91 16.47 -13.56
N PHE A 33 3.29 16.55 -12.28
CA PHE A 33 4.25 17.55 -11.79
C PHE A 33 5.68 17.34 -12.33
N HIS A 34 6.08 16.10 -12.63
CA HIS A 34 7.37 15.81 -13.26
C HIS A 34 7.38 16.10 -14.77
N ALA A 35 6.25 15.90 -15.46
CA ALA A 35 6.13 16.13 -16.90
C ALA A 35 6.12 17.63 -17.26
N PHE A 36 5.60 18.49 -16.37
CA PHE A 36 5.50 19.94 -16.60
C PHE A 36 6.14 20.77 -15.48
N PRO A 37 7.47 20.65 -15.25
CA PRO A 37 8.15 21.26 -14.11
C PRO A 37 8.16 22.79 -14.14
N LYS A 38 7.94 23.40 -15.31
CA LYS A 38 7.89 24.87 -15.49
C LYS A 38 6.58 25.52 -15.01
N TRP A 39 5.50 24.75 -14.87
CA TRP A 39 4.17 25.31 -14.60
C TRP A 39 3.77 25.30 -13.12
N MET A 40 4.37 24.45 -12.28
CA MET A 40 4.03 24.39 -10.85
C MET A 40 5.22 24.10 -9.94
N LYS A 41 5.56 25.06 -9.07
CA LYS A 41 6.46 24.86 -7.92
C LYS A 41 5.67 24.19 -6.78
N GLY A 42 5.43 22.88 -6.87
CA GLY A 42 4.58 22.17 -5.88
C GLY A 42 4.52 20.65 -6.00
N GLY A 43 5.38 20.02 -6.82
CA GLY A 43 5.30 18.58 -7.14
C GLY A 43 5.53 17.60 -6.01
N PHE A 44 5.93 18.07 -4.82
CA PHE A 44 6.24 17.23 -3.67
C PHE A 44 5.01 16.75 -2.91
N VAL A 45 3.87 17.44 -2.99
CA VAL A 45 2.64 17.07 -2.27
C VAL A 45 2.14 15.68 -2.68
N GLY A 46 2.20 15.33 -3.97
CA GLY A 46 1.81 14.00 -4.44
C GLY A 46 2.74 12.89 -3.91
N VAL A 47 4.03 13.21 -3.74
CA VAL A 47 5.03 12.27 -3.20
C VAL A 47 4.75 12.02 -1.72
N ASP A 48 4.54 13.07 -0.93
CA ASP A 48 4.23 12.97 0.50
C ASP A 48 2.95 12.14 0.74
N ILE A 49 1.88 12.42 0.00
CA ILE A 49 0.62 11.68 0.11
C ILE A 49 0.81 10.19 -0.21
N PHE A 50 1.53 9.87 -1.29
CA PHE A 50 1.81 8.49 -1.67
C PHE A 50 2.56 7.73 -0.57
N PHE A 51 3.64 8.34 -0.04
CA PHE A 51 4.44 7.72 1.01
C PHE A 51 3.65 7.52 2.31
N VAL A 52 2.83 8.49 2.72
CA VAL A 52 1.98 8.37 3.93
C VAL A 52 0.98 7.22 3.78
N ILE A 53 0.27 7.12 2.65
CA ILE A 53 -0.72 6.07 2.42
C ILE A 53 -0.05 4.69 2.39
N SER A 54 1.08 4.57 1.69
CA SER A 54 1.84 3.30 1.65
C SER A 54 2.37 2.91 3.02
N GLY A 55 2.93 3.85 3.79
CA GLY A 55 3.40 3.60 5.15
C GLY A 55 2.28 3.12 6.08
N PHE A 56 1.10 3.74 6.02
CA PHE A 56 -0.08 3.32 6.79
C PHE A 56 -0.52 1.89 6.44
N LEU A 57 -0.63 1.58 5.15
CA LEU A 57 -1.09 0.26 4.69
C LEU A 57 -0.08 -0.85 5.07
N ILE A 58 1.21 -0.63 4.82
CA ILE A 58 2.27 -1.59 5.14
C ILE A 58 2.33 -1.84 6.65
N SER A 59 2.27 -0.78 7.46
CA SER A 59 2.28 -0.92 8.93
C SER A 59 1.08 -1.71 9.42
N THR A 60 -0.11 -1.46 8.86
CA THR A 60 -1.33 -2.22 9.20
C THR A 60 -1.20 -3.70 8.84
N ILE A 61 -0.68 -4.00 7.65
CA ILE A 61 -0.43 -5.37 7.18
C ILE A 61 0.53 -6.12 8.11
N ILE A 62 1.63 -5.47 8.50
CA ILE A 62 2.61 -6.05 9.42
C ILE A 62 1.99 -6.26 10.80
N PHE A 63 1.23 -5.28 11.31
CA PHE A 63 0.62 -5.38 12.62
C PHE A 63 -0.43 -6.50 12.69
N GLU A 64 -1.28 -6.63 11.66
CA GLU A 64 -2.22 -7.75 11.53
C GLU A 64 -1.48 -9.10 11.41
N GLY A 65 -0.38 -9.16 10.69
CA GLY A 65 0.45 -10.36 10.59
C GLY A 65 1.06 -10.80 11.93
N LEU A 66 1.50 -9.83 12.74
CA LEU A 66 2.06 -10.03 14.09
C LEU A 66 1.00 -10.53 15.05
N GLU A 67 -0.17 -9.89 15.07
CA GLU A 67 -1.28 -10.31 15.92
C GLU A 67 -1.72 -11.74 15.58
N LYS A 68 -1.74 -12.09 14.29
CA LYS A 68 -2.15 -13.41 13.80
C LYS A 68 -1.04 -14.48 13.83
N ASN A 69 0.19 -14.14 14.25
CA ASN A 69 1.38 -15.02 14.17
C ASN A 69 1.55 -15.67 12.77
N SER A 70 1.24 -14.95 11.71
CA SER A 70 1.06 -15.50 10.36
C SER A 70 2.18 -15.10 9.38
N PHE A 71 3.43 -15.01 9.84
CA PHE A 71 4.58 -14.72 8.97
C PHE A 71 5.26 -15.97 8.42
#